data_AF-A0A523MRE3-F1
#
_entry.id   AF-A0A523MRE3-F1
#
_cell.length_a   1.000
_cell.length_b   1.000
_cell.length_c   1.000
_cell.angle_alpha   90.00
_cell.angle_beta   90.00
_cell.angle_gamma   90.00
#
_symmetry.space_group_name_H-M   'P 1'
#
loop_
_entity.id
_entity.type
_entity.pdbx_description
1 polymer ?
#
loop_
_entity_poly.entity_id
_entity_poly.type
_entity_poly.pdbx_seq_one_letter_code
_entity_poly.pdbx_strand_id
1 'polypeptide(L)'
;MSSKRIRSYEGSDITISYDPIRCIHAAECVKGLRSVFNPDAKPWIDADGAPAEDIANVIHRCPTGALSYETRESLETEAPSIPARVELSMCADGPIYVHGNFVLNSAGGESTDRDTRLALCRCGASTSKPYCDNSHMNVEFYDAGMVQAGSNDSPGTEGSLTITPLPNGPVLLRGPFVLTSADGSCVFEGEKAALCRCGKSANKPFCDGAHARIEFQAE
;
A
#
# COMPACT_ATOMS: atom_id res chain seq x y z
N MET A 1 -12.65 -15.85 -8.37
CA MET A 1 -11.50 -15.44 -7.53
C MET A 1 -11.89 -15.72 -6.08
N SER A 2 -11.14 -16.57 -5.37
CA SER A 2 -11.42 -16.83 -3.95
C SER A 2 -11.12 -15.55 -3.18
N SER A 3 -12.15 -14.83 -2.73
CA SER A 3 -11.95 -13.70 -1.83
C SER A 3 -11.37 -14.25 -0.54
N LYS A 4 -10.05 -14.16 -0.37
CA LYS A 4 -9.46 -14.43 0.93
C LYS A 4 -10.02 -13.38 1.87
N ARG A 5 -10.85 -13.82 2.82
CA ARG A 5 -11.47 -12.95 3.80
C ARG A 5 -10.41 -12.41 4.75
N ILE A 6 -10.57 -11.15 5.15
CA ILE A 6 -9.88 -10.56 6.30
C ILE A 6 -10.13 -11.46 7.51
N ARG A 7 -9.06 -11.76 8.25
CA ARG A 7 -9.11 -12.60 9.45
C ARG A 7 -8.95 -11.72 10.67
N SER A 8 -9.79 -11.92 11.67
CA SER A 8 -9.72 -11.22 12.96
C SER A 8 -9.21 -12.16 14.05
N TYR A 9 -8.39 -11.62 14.94
CA TYR A 9 -7.81 -12.29 16.10
C TYR A 9 -8.06 -11.41 17.32
N GLU A 10 -9.00 -11.80 18.16
CA GLU A 10 -9.42 -11.04 19.33
C GLU A 10 -8.53 -11.39 20.53
N GLY A 11 -7.93 -10.37 21.15
CA GLY A 11 -7.25 -10.46 22.43
C GLY A 11 -7.97 -9.66 23.51
N SER A 12 -7.34 -9.56 24.68
CA SER A 12 -7.90 -8.90 25.86
C SER A 12 -7.91 -7.38 25.73
N ASP A 13 -6.90 -6.79 25.11
CA ASP A 13 -6.74 -5.33 24.99
C ASP A 13 -6.75 -4.83 23.55
N ILE A 14 -6.59 -5.74 22.58
CA ILE A 14 -6.41 -5.44 21.16
C ILE A 14 -7.06 -6.51 20.27
N THR A 15 -7.64 -6.08 19.16
CA THR A 15 -8.08 -6.96 18.08
C THR A 15 -7.15 -6.76 16.89
N ILE A 16 -6.56 -7.83 16.38
CA ILE A 16 -5.66 -7.80 15.21
C ILE A 16 -6.42 -8.28 13.97
N SER A 17 -6.42 -7.47 12.92
CA SER A 17 -6.95 -7.82 11.60
C SER A 17 -5.83 -8.14 10.63
N TYR A 18 -5.99 -9.19 9.84
CA TYR A 18 -5.05 -9.64 8.82
C TYR A 18 -5.71 -9.79 7.45
N ASP A 19 -5.27 -9.00 6.48
CA ASP A 19 -5.63 -9.10 5.07
C ASP A 19 -4.53 -9.84 4.28
N PRO A 20 -4.73 -11.13 3.96
CA PRO A 20 -3.77 -11.92 3.20
C PRO A 20 -3.66 -11.53 1.72
N ILE A 21 -4.57 -10.71 1.18
CA ILE A 21 -4.48 -10.20 -0.20
C ILE A 21 -3.39 -9.13 -0.32
N ARG A 22 -3.19 -8.35 0.75
CA ARG A 22 -2.20 -7.27 0.83
C ARG A 22 -0.82 -7.73 1.30
N CYS A 23 -0.71 -8.94 1.86
CA CYS A 23 0.52 -9.41 2.46
C CYS A 23 1.55 -9.83 1.41
N ILE A 24 2.64 -9.07 1.30
CA ILE A 24 3.81 -9.40 0.47
C ILE A 24 4.89 -10.17 1.23
N HIS A 25 4.59 -10.65 2.44
CA HIS A 25 5.53 -11.38 3.30
C HIS A 25 6.85 -10.62 3.59
N ALA A 26 6.78 -9.31 3.84
CA ALA A 26 7.94 -8.49 4.25
C ALA A 26 8.61 -8.97 5.56
N ALA A 27 7.91 -9.81 6.33
CA ALA A 27 8.37 -10.45 7.57
C ALA A 27 8.63 -9.50 8.76
N GLU A 28 8.26 -8.23 8.67
CA GLU A 28 8.35 -7.25 9.76
C GLU A 28 7.64 -7.75 11.04
N CYS A 29 6.45 -8.34 10.90
CA CYS A 29 5.69 -8.85 12.03
C CYS A 29 6.39 -10.01 12.76
N VAL A 30 6.84 -11.02 12.01
CA VAL A 30 7.48 -12.22 12.58
C VAL A 30 8.86 -11.89 13.17
N LYS A 31 9.62 -11.00 12.52
CA LYS A 31 10.92 -10.55 13.05
C LYS A 31 10.77 -9.63 14.25
N GLY A 32 9.72 -8.80 14.28
CA GLY A 32 9.48 -7.82 15.32
C GLY A 32 8.91 -8.42 16.61
N LEU A 33 8.00 -9.40 16.53
CA LEU A 33 7.31 -9.93 17.70
C LEU A 33 6.82 -11.37 17.49
N ARG A 34 7.75 -12.33 17.50
CA ARG A 34 7.43 -13.75 17.27
C ARG A 34 6.53 -14.38 18.33
N SER A 35 6.43 -13.80 19.54
CA SER A 35 5.48 -14.26 20.56
C SER A 35 4.02 -14.06 20.13
N VAL A 36 3.77 -13.07 19.25
CA VAL A 36 2.45 -12.75 18.71
C VAL A 36 2.32 -13.31 17.29
N PHE A 37 3.31 -13.09 16.43
CA PHE A 37 3.28 -13.49 15.01
C PHE A 37 4.19 -14.70 14.75
N ASN A 38 3.62 -15.90 14.83
CA ASN A 38 4.35 -17.15 14.65
C ASN A 38 3.76 -18.02 13.52
N PRO A 39 4.40 -18.07 12.34
CA PRO A 39 3.94 -18.89 11.21
C PRO A 39 3.83 -20.39 11.51
N ASP A 40 4.55 -20.87 12.53
CA ASP A 40 4.55 -22.28 12.94
C ASP A 40 3.40 -22.62 13.88
N ALA A 41 2.73 -21.62 14.46
CA ALA A 41 1.63 -21.78 15.41
C ALA A 41 0.24 -21.84 14.74
N LYS A 42 -0.74 -22.35 15.49
CA LYS A 42 -2.16 -22.38 15.09
C LYS A 42 -3.04 -21.95 16.28
N PRO A 43 -3.67 -20.76 16.24
CA PRO A 43 -3.51 -19.72 15.21
C PRO A 43 -2.07 -19.17 15.16
N TRP A 44 -1.69 -18.60 14.00
CA TRP A 44 -0.36 -17.99 13.80
C TRP A 44 -0.24 -16.58 14.42
N ILE A 45 -1.38 -16.01 14.83
CA ILE A 45 -1.48 -14.75 15.56
C ILE A 45 -2.06 -15.06 16.95
N ASP A 46 -1.33 -14.66 17.98
CA ASP A 46 -1.75 -14.66 19.37
C ASP A 46 -1.86 -13.21 19.86
N ALA A 47 -3.09 -12.67 19.88
CA ALA A 47 -3.34 -11.26 20.23
C ALA A 47 -3.09 -10.94 21.72
N ASP A 48 -2.92 -11.95 22.57
CA ASP A 48 -2.52 -11.80 23.97
C ASP A 48 -1.02 -12.13 24.20
N GLY A 49 -0.27 -12.41 23.12
CA GLY A 49 1.14 -12.82 23.19
C GLY A 49 2.13 -11.71 23.58
N ALA A 50 1.66 -10.47 23.73
CA ALA A 50 2.43 -9.30 24.17
C ALA A 50 1.49 -8.14 24.56
N PRO A 51 1.99 -7.08 25.24
CA PRO A 51 1.22 -5.85 25.46
C PRO A 51 0.71 -5.23 24.16
N ALA A 52 -0.50 -4.64 24.19
CA ALA A 52 -1.13 -4.03 23.01
C ALA A 52 -0.26 -2.97 22.32
N GLU A 53 0.50 -2.18 23.09
CA GLU A 53 1.43 -1.17 22.57
C GLU A 53 2.57 -1.81 21.73
N ASP A 54 3.16 -2.92 22.21
CA ASP A 54 4.21 -3.63 21.48
C ASP A 54 3.68 -4.24 20.18
N ILE A 55 2.45 -4.77 20.22
CA ILE A 55 1.75 -5.29 19.05
C ILE A 55 1.52 -4.18 18.03
N ALA A 56 0.94 -3.05 18.45
CA ALA A 56 0.69 -1.88 17.60
C ALA A 56 1.98 -1.37 16.94
N ASN A 57 3.06 -1.22 17.72
CA ASN A 57 4.38 -0.79 17.24
C ASN A 57 4.98 -1.71 16.18
N VAL A 58 4.69 -3.01 16.21
CA VAL A 58 5.13 -3.96 15.18
C VAL A 58 4.21 -3.97 13.98
N ILE A 59 2.89 -3.85 14.17
CA ILE A 59 1.92 -3.73 13.08
C ILE A 59 2.19 -2.48 12.23
N HIS A 60 2.55 -1.35 12.85
CA HIS A 60 2.92 -0.11 12.13
C HIS A 60 4.09 -0.26 11.15
N ARG A 61 4.95 -1.26 11.34
CA ARG A 61 6.07 -1.55 10.44
C ARG A 61 5.63 -2.33 9.20
N CYS A 62 4.40 -2.85 9.16
CA CYS A 62 3.87 -3.55 8.00
C CYS A 62 3.74 -2.59 6.81
N PRO A 63 4.55 -2.74 5.74
CA PRO A 63 4.62 -1.73 4.68
C PRO A 63 3.37 -1.70 3.78
N THR A 64 2.49 -2.70 3.89
CA THR A 64 1.32 -2.85 3.00
C THR A 64 -0.01 -2.67 3.69
N GLY A 65 -0.02 -2.43 5.00
CA GLY A 65 -1.24 -2.41 5.81
C GLY A 65 -1.97 -3.76 5.84
N ALA A 66 -1.27 -4.87 5.53
CA ALA A 66 -1.86 -6.22 5.62
C ALA A 66 -2.21 -6.62 7.05
N LEU A 67 -1.59 -5.98 8.04
CA LEU A 67 -1.99 -6.06 9.43
C LEU A 67 -2.52 -4.69 9.85
N SER A 68 -3.62 -4.70 10.60
CA SER A 68 -4.18 -3.53 11.29
C SER A 68 -4.68 -3.97 12.66
N TYR A 69 -5.01 -3.00 13.51
CA TYR A 69 -5.52 -3.28 14.84
C TYR A 69 -6.56 -2.25 15.30
N GLU A 70 -7.29 -2.64 16.35
CA GLU A 70 -8.17 -1.76 17.13
C GLU A 70 -7.95 -2.07 18.61
N THR A 71 -7.72 -1.04 19.43
CA THR A 71 -7.52 -1.18 20.89
C THR A 71 -8.83 -0.95 21.65
N ARG A 72 -8.95 -1.57 22.83
CA ARG A 72 -10.16 -1.44 23.68
C ARG A 72 -10.21 -0.17 24.52
N GLU A 73 -9.08 0.37 24.96
CA GLU A 73 -9.04 1.52 25.87
C GLU A 73 -9.40 2.85 25.19
N SER A 74 -9.20 2.96 23.87
CA SER A 74 -9.30 4.26 23.19
C SER A 74 -10.14 4.29 21.90
N LEU A 75 -10.62 3.14 21.39
CA LEU A 75 -11.15 3.05 20.00
C LEU A 75 -10.17 3.68 18.99
N GLU A 76 -8.88 3.79 19.35
CA GLU A 76 -7.85 4.31 18.47
C GLU A 76 -7.56 3.24 17.44
N THR A 77 -8.00 3.52 16.22
CA THR A 77 -7.49 2.85 15.03
C THR A 77 -6.09 3.37 14.75
N GLU A 78 -5.35 2.72 13.84
CA GLU A 78 -4.09 3.28 13.33
C GLU A 78 -4.33 4.71 12.80
N ALA A 79 -4.07 5.70 13.64
CA ALA A 79 -4.22 7.09 13.27
C ALA A 79 -3.08 7.43 12.31
N PRO A 80 -3.36 8.15 11.20
CA PRO A 80 -2.29 8.62 10.34
C PRO A 80 -1.35 9.54 11.13
N SER A 81 -0.05 9.27 11.04
CA SER A 81 0.98 10.13 11.61
C SER A 81 0.94 11.53 10.98
N ILE A 82 1.09 12.56 11.81
CA ILE A 82 1.25 13.96 11.38
C ILE A 82 2.73 14.14 10.96
N PRO A 83 3.07 14.75 9.80
CA PRO A 83 2.23 15.57 8.93
C PRO A 83 1.26 14.76 8.06
N ALA A 84 0.10 15.34 7.78
CA ALA A 84 -1.02 14.72 7.07
C ALA A 84 -0.78 14.41 5.57
N ARG A 85 0.46 14.44 5.09
CA ARG A 85 0.80 14.37 3.67
C ARG A 85 1.11 12.93 3.28
N VAL A 86 0.59 12.48 2.14
CA VAL A 86 0.80 11.10 1.69
C VAL A 86 2.13 10.97 0.95
N GLU A 87 2.95 10.05 1.41
CA GLU A 87 4.26 9.73 0.84
C GLU A 87 4.16 8.46 -0.01
N LEU A 88 4.60 8.56 -1.25
CA LEU A 88 4.79 7.44 -2.15
C LEU A 88 6.28 7.21 -2.32
N SER A 89 6.72 5.97 -2.18
CA SER A 89 8.12 5.58 -2.33
C SER A 89 8.26 4.49 -3.37
N MET A 90 9.12 4.72 -4.35
CA MET A 90 9.46 3.73 -5.36
C MET A 90 10.34 2.63 -4.76
N CYS A 91 10.07 1.38 -5.13
CA CYS A 91 11.01 0.27 -4.91
C CYS A 91 11.54 -0.18 -6.26
N ALA A 92 12.88 -0.23 -6.42
CA ALA A 92 13.51 -0.78 -7.61
C ALA A 92 13.00 -2.20 -7.86
N ASP A 93 12.59 -2.49 -9.09
CA ASP A 93 12.01 -3.77 -9.53
C ASP A 93 10.76 -4.23 -8.76
N GLY A 94 10.25 -3.40 -7.84
CA GLY A 94 9.22 -3.74 -6.88
C GLY A 94 7.96 -2.87 -6.98
N PRO A 95 7.15 -2.77 -5.91
CA PRO A 95 5.94 -1.96 -5.88
C PRO A 95 6.22 -0.46 -5.73
N ILE A 96 5.13 0.33 -5.72
CA ILE A 96 5.12 1.68 -5.15
C ILE A 96 4.50 1.56 -3.76
N TYR A 97 5.25 1.91 -2.71
CA TYR A 97 4.70 2.00 -1.36
C TYR A 97 3.99 3.33 -1.19
N VAL A 98 2.85 3.32 -0.50
CA VAL A 98 2.07 4.49 -0.11
C VAL A 98 2.01 4.50 1.41
N HIS A 99 2.29 5.62 2.04
CA HIS A 99 2.21 5.83 3.48
C HIS A 99 1.52 7.16 3.77
N GLY A 100 0.59 7.19 4.72
CA GLY A 100 -0.14 8.39 5.14
C GLY A 100 -1.65 8.23 4.97
N ASN A 101 -2.41 9.32 5.17
CA ASN A 101 -3.87 9.25 5.16
C ASN A 101 -4.46 9.29 3.73
N PHE A 102 -4.97 8.17 3.24
CA PHE A 102 -5.61 8.12 1.91
C PHE A 102 -6.89 7.29 1.89
N VAL A 103 -7.66 7.46 0.82
CA VAL A 103 -8.84 6.65 0.49
C VAL A 103 -8.54 5.87 -0.78
N LEU A 104 -8.74 4.56 -0.75
CA LEU A 104 -8.64 3.70 -1.93
C LEU A 104 -10.05 3.42 -2.48
N ASN A 105 -10.33 3.96 -3.66
CA ASN A 105 -11.57 3.67 -4.36
C ASN A 105 -11.50 2.32 -5.07
N SER A 106 -12.64 1.63 -5.13
CA SER A 106 -12.79 0.47 -6.00
C SER A 106 -12.92 0.94 -7.46
N ALA A 107 -12.64 0.07 -8.42
CA ALA A 107 -12.57 0.42 -9.85
C ALA A 107 -13.90 0.83 -10.52
N GLY A 108 -14.92 1.18 -9.74
CA GLY A 108 -16.22 1.67 -10.22
C GLY A 108 -17.06 2.36 -9.14
N GLY A 109 -16.48 2.74 -8.00
CA GLY A 109 -17.21 3.35 -6.89
C GLY A 109 -16.32 4.07 -5.89
N GLU A 110 -16.87 5.10 -5.27
CA GLU A 110 -16.21 5.83 -4.17
C GLU A 110 -16.24 4.98 -2.89
N SER A 111 -15.11 4.94 -2.20
CA SER A 111 -15.02 4.44 -0.83
C SER A 111 -14.93 5.62 0.14
N THR A 112 -15.34 5.42 1.37
CA THR A 112 -15.10 6.36 2.48
C THR A 112 -14.06 5.83 3.47
N ASP A 113 -13.63 4.58 3.30
CA ASP A 113 -12.71 3.93 4.22
C ASP A 113 -11.29 4.48 3.99
N ARG A 114 -10.70 4.95 5.08
CA ARG A 114 -9.32 5.44 5.10
C ARG A 114 -8.36 4.29 5.32
N ASP A 115 -7.20 4.43 4.71
CA ASP A 115 -6.09 3.50 4.84
C ASP A 115 -4.81 4.31 5.09
N THR A 116 -3.79 3.64 5.62
CA THR A 116 -2.55 4.26 6.07
C THR A 116 -1.34 3.79 5.30
N ARG A 117 -1.36 2.55 4.75
CA ARG A 117 -0.20 1.93 4.12
C ARG A 117 -0.59 0.98 3.00
N LEU A 118 0.02 1.06 1.84
CA LEU A 118 -0.33 0.22 0.69
C LEU A 118 0.87 -0.05 -0.21
N ALA A 119 0.95 -1.24 -0.80
CA ALA A 119 1.87 -1.52 -1.90
C ALA A 119 1.09 -1.65 -3.22
N LEU A 120 1.26 -0.68 -4.12
CA LEU A 120 0.65 -0.68 -5.45
C LEU A 120 1.48 -1.51 -6.43
N CYS A 121 0.80 -2.36 -7.20
CA CYS A 121 1.38 -3.07 -8.33
C CYS A 121 1.67 -2.09 -9.48
N ARG A 122 2.92 -2.07 -9.94
CA ARG A 122 3.35 -1.33 -11.15
C ARG A 122 3.84 -2.21 -12.30
N CYS A 123 4.00 -3.52 -12.07
CA CYS A 123 4.54 -4.45 -13.08
C CYS A 123 3.48 -5.00 -14.06
N GLY A 124 2.18 -4.88 -13.72
CA GLY A 124 1.08 -5.42 -14.52
C GLY A 124 0.75 -6.90 -14.27
N ALA A 125 1.55 -7.64 -13.51
CA ALA A 125 1.37 -9.09 -13.33
C ALA A 125 0.55 -9.51 -12.11
N SER A 126 0.33 -8.63 -11.13
CA SER A 126 -0.36 -9.00 -9.88
C SER A 126 -1.75 -9.62 -10.10
N THR A 127 -2.07 -10.69 -9.40
CA THR A 127 -3.41 -11.31 -9.40
C THR A 127 -4.38 -10.60 -8.46
N SER A 128 -3.85 -9.73 -7.61
CA SER A 128 -4.57 -9.01 -6.56
C SER A 128 -4.58 -7.50 -6.82
N LYS A 129 -4.59 -7.06 -8.08
CA LYS A 129 -4.57 -5.63 -8.42
C LYS A 129 -5.70 -4.87 -7.69
N PRO A 130 -5.47 -3.62 -7.26
CA PRO A 130 -4.27 -2.79 -7.47
C PRO A 130 -3.08 -3.14 -6.58
N TYR A 131 -3.22 -4.08 -5.65
CA TYR A 131 -2.17 -4.49 -4.71
C TYR A 131 -1.03 -5.21 -5.40
N CYS A 132 0.19 -5.05 -4.88
CA CYS A 132 1.32 -5.92 -5.20
C CYS A 132 1.19 -7.25 -4.45
N ASP A 133 1.42 -8.35 -5.14
CA ASP A 133 1.42 -9.72 -4.59
C ASP A 133 2.76 -10.46 -4.83
N ASN A 134 3.84 -9.70 -5.05
CA ASN A 134 5.17 -10.17 -5.46
C ASN A 134 5.27 -10.82 -6.86
N SER A 135 4.22 -10.80 -7.69
CA SER A 135 4.31 -11.32 -9.06
C SER A 135 5.40 -10.65 -9.92
N HIS A 136 5.85 -9.44 -9.55
CA HIS A 136 6.98 -8.75 -10.20
C HIS A 136 8.28 -9.58 -10.22
N MET A 137 8.50 -10.41 -9.20
CA MET A 137 9.66 -11.32 -9.14
C MET A 137 9.56 -12.44 -10.18
N ASN A 138 8.34 -12.95 -10.41
CA ASN A 138 8.09 -14.06 -11.32
C ASN A 138 8.13 -13.66 -12.80
N VAL A 139 7.86 -12.38 -13.09
CA VAL A 139 7.90 -11.82 -14.46
C VAL A 139 9.17 -11.02 -14.74
N GLU A 140 10.16 -11.10 -13.83
CA GLU A 140 11.45 -10.41 -13.94
C GLU A 140 11.27 -8.93 -14.28
N PHE A 141 10.34 -8.28 -13.59
CA PHE A 141 10.04 -6.88 -13.84
C PHE A 141 11.25 -6.02 -13.49
N TYR A 142 11.78 -5.32 -14.49
CA TYR A 142 12.92 -4.43 -14.32
C TYR A 142 12.52 -2.98 -14.47
N ASP A 143 12.78 -2.18 -13.44
CA ASP A 143 12.68 -0.73 -13.45
C ASP A 143 13.33 -0.15 -12.20
N ALA A 144 14.31 0.74 -12.41
CA ALA A 144 15.13 1.34 -11.35
C ALA A 144 14.35 2.19 -10.33
N GLY A 145 13.07 2.51 -10.59
CA GLY A 145 12.25 3.29 -9.67
C GLY A 145 12.65 4.77 -9.61
N MET A 146 13.14 5.32 -10.72
CA MET A 146 13.56 6.71 -10.80
C MET A 146 12.37 7.62 -11.14
N VAL A 147 12.32 8.76 -10.46
CA VAL A 147 11.28 9.78 -10.64
C VAL A 147 11.97 11.06 -11.08
N GLN A 148 11.43 11.71 -12.10
CA GLN A 148 11.89 13.04 -12.47
C GLN A 148 11.40 14.04 -11.43
N ALA A 149 12.33 14.78 -10.81
CA ALA A 149 11.98 15.83 -9.88
C ALA A 149 11.11 16.89 -10.55
N GLY A 150 10.11 17.39 -9.83
CA GLY A 150 9.21 18.41 -10.33
C GLY A 150 8.00 18.62 -9.44
N SER A 151 7.19 19.59 -9.81
CA SER A 151 5.86 19.80 -9.24
C SER A 151 4.85 20.13 -10.33
N ASN A 152 3.58 19.83 -10.11
CA ASN A 152 2.52 20.14 -11.08
C ASN A 152 1.44 21.10 -10.60
N ASP A 153 1.39 21.42 -9.30
CA ASP A 153 0.49 22.41 -8.70
C ASP A 153 1.12 22.92 -7.38
N SER A 154 0.72 24.10 -6.87
CA SER A 154 1.14 24.58 -5.54
C SER A 154 0.63 23.60 -4.48
N PRO A 155 1.49 22.82 -3.81
CA PRO A 155 1.03 21.71 -2.99
C PRO A 155 0.28 22.26 -1.78
N GLY A 156 -1.03 22.00 -1.70
CA GLY A 156 -1.72 22.06 -0.41
C GLY A 156 -0.98 21.16 0.58
N THR A 157 -0.58 21.70 1.73
CA THR A 157 0.18 20.96 2.75
C THR A 157 -0.68 20.02 3.58
N GLU A 158 -2.00 20.08 3.41
CA GLU A 158 -2.98 19.34 4.20
C GLU A 158 -4.10 18.82 3.29
N GLY A 159 -4.38 17.53 3.35
CA GLY A 159 -5.47 16.92 2.59
C GLY A 159 -5.37 15.40 2.55
N SER A 160 -6.52 14.74 2.34
CA SER A 160 -6.57 13.29 2.09
C SER A 160 -6.24 13.04 0.62
N LEU A 161 -5.39 12.05 0.33
CA LEU A 161 -5.20 11.56 -1.03
C LEU A 161 -6.31 10.56 -1.38
N THR A 162 -6.83 10.62 -2.59
CA THR A 162 -7.69 9.58 -3.17
C THR A 162 -6.91 8.83 -4.23
N ILE A 163 -6.92 7.49 -4.12
CA ILE A 163 -6.28 6.56 -5.04
C ILE A 163 -7.39 5.78 -5.76
N THR A 164 -7.46 5.90 -7.09
CA THR A 164 -8.51 5.24 -7.89
C THR A 164 -7.88 4.42 -9.02
N PRO A 165 -7.80 3.10 -8.90
CA PRO A 165 -7.47 2.21 -10.02
C PRO A 165 -8.59 2.28 -11.07
N LEU A 166 -8.25 2.57 -12.33
CA LEU A 166 -9.23 2.52 -13.42
C LEU A 166 -9.25 1.13 -14.06
N PRO A 167 -10.42 0.59 -14.43
CA PRO A 167 -10.52 -0.66 -15.20
C PRO A 167 -9.62 -0.61 -16.43
N ASN A 168 -8.80 -1.64 -16.62
CA ASN A 168 -7.84 -1.80 -17.73
C ASN A 168 -6.86 -0.62 -17.88
N GLY A 169 -6.73 0.20 -16.83
CA GLY A 169 -6.11 1.50 -16.89
C GLY A 169 -5.12 1.78 -15.75
N PRO A 170 -4.65 3.04 -15.67
CA PRO A 170 -3.72 3.50 -14.65
C PRO A 170 -4.39 3.61 -13.27
N VAL A 171 -3.58 3.92 -12.26
CA VAL A 171 -4.07 4.37 -10.95
C VAL A 171 -4.06 5.90 -10.93
N LEU A 172 -5.21 6.52 -10.66
CA LEU A 172 -5.32 7.97 -10.51
C LEU A 172 -5.04 8.38 -9.06
N LEU A 173 -4.23 9.42 -8.91
CA LEU A 173 -4.00 10.11 -7.65
C LEU A 173 -4.71 11.46 -7.69
N ARG A 174 -5.45 11.82 -6.63
CA ARG A 174 -6.10 13.13 -6.45
C ARG A 174 -5.98 13.59 -5.00
N GLY A 175 -5.38 14.74 -4.76
CA GLY A 175 -4.98 15.23 -3.42
C GLY A 175 -3.46 15.27 -3.27
N PRO A 176 -2.92 15.92 -2.23
CA PRO A 176 -1.50 16.21 -2.10
C PRO A 176 -0.67 14.94 -1.82
N PHE A 177 0.40 14.74 -2.58
CA PHE A 177 1.33 13.62 -2.38
C PHE A 177 2.78 13.94 -2.77
N VAL A 178 3.72 13.17 -2.21
CA VAL A 178 5.17 13.20 -2.52
C VAL A 178 5.45 11.86 -3.12
N LEU A 179 6.24 11.83 -4.18
CA LEU A 179 6.73 10.60 -4.76
C LEU A 179 8.26 10.63 -4.80
N THR A 180 8.86 9.71 -4.05
CA THR A 180 10.31 9.62 -3.87
C THR A 180 10.87 8.45 -4.70
N SER A 181 12.01 8.69 -5.34
CA SER A 181 12.75 7.67 -6.09
C SER A 181 13.30 6.55 -5.20
N ALA A 182 13.61 5.40 -5.79
CA ALA A 182 14.06 4.23 -5.03
C ALA A 182 15.41 4.42 -4.32
N ASP A 183 16.24 5.36 -4.78
CA ASP A 183 17.51 5.74 -4.18
C ASP A 183 17.38 6.90 -3.15
N GLY A 184 16.17 7.45 -2.99
CA GLY A 184 15.90 8.59 -2.12
C GLY A 184 16.29 9.97 -2.68
N SER A 185 16.83 10.07 -3.90
CA SER A 185 17.47 11.31 -4.37
C SER A 185 16.51 12.33 -4.99
N CYS A 186 15.42 11.88 -5.61
CA CYS A 186 14.51 12.72 -6.38
C CYS A 186 13.08 12.63 -5.85
N VAL A 187 12.45 13.80 -5.69
CA VAL A 187 11.10 13.99 -5.16
C VAL A 187 10.23 14.69 -6.20
N PHE A 188 9.05 14.13 -6.46
CA PHE A 188 7.98 14.78 -7.19
C PHE A 188 6.86 15.16 -6.23
N GLU A 189 6.39 16.40 -6.28
CA GLU A 189 5.26 16.86 -5.49
C GLU A 189 4.07 17.18 -6.38
N GLY A 190 2.89 16.67 -6.05
CA GLY A 190 1.73 17.00 -6.85
C GLY A 190 0.41 16.76 -6.15
N GLU A 191 -0.65 17.22 -6.81
CA GLU A 191 -2.03 16.98 -6.37
C GLU A 191 -2.78 16.01 -7.29
N LYS A 192 -2.24 15.76 -8.49
CA LYS A 192 -2.85 14.87 -9.47
C LYS A 192 -1.78 14.11 -10.24
N ALA A 193 -1.97 12.81 -10.42
CA ALA A 193 -1.14 12.01 -11.32
C ALA A 193 -1.89 10.76 -11.80
N ALA A 194 -1.41 10.17 -12.89
CA ALA A 194 -1.80 8.84 -13.33
C ALA A 194 -0.57 7.94 -13.27
N LEU A 195 -0.55 6.96 -12.36
CA LEU A 195 0.54 5.99 -12.21
C LEU A 195 0.34 4.81 -13.16
N CYS A 196 1.44 4.34 -13.75
CA CYS A 196 1.45 3.16 -14.58
C CYS A 196 1.15 1.91 -13.73
N ARG A 197 0.07 1.21 -14.08
CA ARG A 197 -0.31 -0.08 -13.47
C ARG A 197 0.07 -1.29 -14.34
N CYS A 198 0.28 -1.07 -15.65
CA CYS A 198 0.46 -2.13 -16.64
C CYS A 198 1.92 -2.57 -16.87
N GLY A 199 2.90 -1.86 -16.31
CA GLY A 199 4.34 -2.16 -16.47
C GLY A 199 4.97 -1.78 -17.80
N LYS A 200 4.22 -1.24 -18.78
CA LYS A 200 4.73 -0.96 -20.13
C LYS A 200 4.85 0.53 -20.50
N SER A 201 4.62 1.44 -19.56
CA SER A 201 4.87 2.87 -19.81
C SER A 201 6.35 3.12 -20.12
N ALA A 202 6.64 3.99 -21.08
CA ALA A 202 7.97 4.54 -21.34
C ALA A 202 8.31 5.72 -20.42
N ASN A 203 7.30 6.29 -19.73
CA ASN A 203 7.44 7.41 -18.80
C ASN A 203 7.17 6.97 -17.35
N LYS A 204 7.67 5.79 -16.94
CA LYS A 204 7.49 5.30 -15.57
C LYS A 204 8.06 6.31 -14.56
N PRO A 205 7.43 6.44 -13.38
CA PRO A 205 6.28 5.67 -12.88
C PRO A 205 4.91 6.14 -13.41
N PHE A 206 4.86 7.17 -14.25
CA PHE A 206 3.62 7.74 -14.78
C PHE A 206 3.07 6.95 -15.98
N CYS A 207 1.77 7.11 -16.22
CA CYS A 207 1.07 6.52 -17.36
C CYS A 207 1.28 7.35 -18.63
N ASP A 208 1.53 6.68 -19.75
CA ASP A 208 1.69 7.25 -21.11
C ASP A 208 0.70 6.64 -22.12
N GLY A 209 -0.37 6.01 -21.63
CA GLY A 209 -1.36 5.31 -22.43
C GLY A 209 -0.95 3.91 -22.93
N ALA A 210 0.21 3.36 -22.54
CA ALA A 210 0.64 2.02 -22.96
C ALA A 210 -0.38 0.91 -22.66
N HIS A 211 -1.13 1.04 -21.56
CA HIS A 211 -2.16 0.07 -21.16
C HIS A 211 -3.21 -0.18 -22.26
N ALA A 212 -3.61 0.86 -23.01
CA ALA A 212 -4.56 0.72 -24.11
C ALA A 212 -3.93 0.00 -25.31
N ARG A 213 -2.66 0.29 -25.62
CA ARG A 213 -1.92 -0.31 -26.75
C ARG A 213 -1.63 -1.79 -26.56
N ILE A 214 -1.45 -2.23 -25.31
CA ILE A 214 -1.18 -3.63 -24.97
C ILE A 214 -2.43 -4.39 -24.53
N GLU A 215 -3.61 -3.74 -24.61
CA GLU A 215 -4.89 -4.31 -24.19
C GLU A 215 -4.85 -4.85 -22.75
N PHE A 216 -4.23 -4.08 -21.84
CA PHE A 216 -4.04 -4.45 -20.44
C PHE A 216 -5.35 -4.83 -19.77
N GLN A 217 -5.40 -6.02 -19.16
CA GLN A 217 -6.56 -6.50 -18.42
C GLN A 217 -6.31 -6.41 -16.91
N ALA A 218 -7.14 -5.60 -16.25
CA ALA A 218 -7.17 -5.50 -14.81
C ALA A 218 -8.48 -4.84 -14.38
N GLU A 219 -9.24 -5.53 -13.54
CA GLU A 219 -10.36 -4.92 -12.85
C GLU A 219 -9.86 -3.83 -11.88
#